data_AF-A0A1H0HQK6-F1
#
_entry.id   AF-A0A1H0HQK6-F1
#
_cell.length_a   1.000
_cell.length_b   1.000
_cell.length_c   1.000
_cell.angle_alpha   90.00
_cell.angle_beta   90.00
_cell.angle_gamma   90.00
#
_symmetry.space_group_name_H-M   'P 1'
#
loop_
_entity.id
_entity.type
_entity.pdbx_description
1 polymer ?
#
loop_
_entity_poly.entity_id
_entity_poly.type
_entity_poly.pdbx_seq_one_letter_code
_entity_poly.pdbx_strand_id
1 'polypeptide(L)'
;MTLHDPAPSSDQQVLLPEDAKLVTLARGAKGRAGAVQGAAVRDEDGRTYAAATVSLPSLTLTALQAAVALAVSSGATALEAAVVVGAGGADPASLAVARDLSTAHLIVTDDAGVVVQRINP
;
A
#
# COMPACT_ATOMS: atom_id res chain seq x y z
N MET A 1 19.71 -24.13 -24.23
CA MET A 1 18.37 -24.33 -23.66
C MET A 1 18.20 -23.28 -22.57
N THR A 2 17.86 -22.05 -22.97
CA THR A 2 17.61 -20.95 -22.04
C THR A 2 16.11 -20.68 -22.12
N LEU A 3 15.40 -21.02 -21.05
CA LEU A 3 13.99 -20.70 -20.89
C LEU A 3 13.86 -19.18 -20.94
N HIS A 4 13.17 -18.67 -21.95
CA HIS A 4 12.73 -17.29 -21.99
C HIS A 4 11.58 -17.19 -20.98
N ASP A 5 11.84 -16.59 -19.82
CA ASP A 5 10.76 -16.21 -18.91
C ASP A 5 9.83 -15.24 -19.66
N PRO A 6 8.53 -15.52 -19.76
CA PRO A 6 7.62 -14.59 -20.39
C PRO A 6 7.62 -13.29 -19.59
N ALA A 7 7.88 -12.17 -20.26
CA ALA A 7 7.67 -10.85 -19.69
C ALA A 7 6.23 -10.77 -19.12
N PRO A 8 6.02 -10.12 -17.96
CA PRO A 8 4.68 -9.99 -17.40
C PRO A 8 3.77 -9.33 -18.44
N SER A 9 2.66 -9.99 -18.75
CA SER A 9 1.66 -9.51 -19.71
C SER A 9 1.17 -8.11 -19.29
N SER A 10 1.09 -7.18 -20.23
CA SER A 10 0.79 -5.75 -20.04
C SER A 10 -0.45 -5.44 -19.18
N ASP A 11 -1.45 -6.33 -19.17
CA ASP A 11 -2.65 -6.21 -18.34
C ASP A 11 -2.35 -6.31 -16.83
N GLN A 12 -1.25 -6.98 -16.45
CA GLN A 12 -0.78 -7.01 -15.06
C GLN A 12 -0.12 -5.70 -14.64
N GLN A 13 0.23 -4.78 -15.54
CA GLN A 13 0.81 -3.48 -15.14
C GLN A 13 -0.23 -2.38 -15.03
N VAL A 14 -1.41 -2.55 -15.62
CA VAL A 14 -2.46 -1.53 -15.59
C VAL A 14 -3.11 -1.51 -14.20
N LEU A 15 -3.10 -0.34 -13.58
CA LEU A 15 -3.84 -0.08 -12.36
C LEU A 15 -5.29 0.29 -12.71
N LEU A 16 -6.23 -0.23 -11.93
CA LEU A 16 -7.59 0.28 -11.95
C LEU A 16 -7.59 1.75 -11.48
N PRO A 17 -8.53 2.61 -11.94
CA PRO A 17 -8.55 4.02 -11.58
C PRO A 17 -8.54 4.28 -10.06
N GLU A 18 -9.25 3.44 -9.31
CA GLU A 18 -9.33 3.51 -7.85
C GLU A 18 -8.02 3.13 -7.16
N ASP A 19 -7.25 2.18 -7.70
CA ASP A 19 -5.92 1.84 -7.19
C ASP A 19 -4.88 2.91 -7.58
N ALA A 20 -4.98 3.48 -8.78
CA ALA A 20 -4.15 4.59 -9.22
C ALA A 20 -4.33 5.84 -8.34
N LYS A 21 -5.56 6.07 -7.86
CA LYS A 21 -5.85 7.10 -6.84
C LYS A 21 -5.10 6.80 -5.54
N LEU A 22 -5.10 5.55 -5.05
CA LEU A 22 -4.36 5.17 -3.85
C LEU A 22 -2.85 5.38 -4.02
N VAL A 23 -2.26 5.03 -5.16
CA VAL A 23 -0.85 5.32 -5.49
C VAL A 23 -0.56 6.81 -5.40
N THR A 24 -1.43 7.65 -5.98
CA THR A 24 -1.27 9.11 -5.94
C THR A 24 -1.27 9.65 -4.50
N LEU A 25 -2.20 9.17 -3.66
CA LEU A 25 -2.32 9.60 -2.28
C LEU A 25 -1.14 9.13 -1.41
N ALA A 26 -0.70 7.88 -1.59
CA ALA A 26 0.46 7.32 -0.91
C ALA A 26 1.75 8.09 -1.27
N ARG A 27 1.97 8.39 -2.55
CA ARG A 27 3.09 9.23 -3.02
C ARG A 27 3.05 10.63 -2.40
N GLY A 28 1.86 11.24 -2.36
CA GLY A 28 1.67 12.55 -1.74
C GLY A 28 1.98 12.55 -0.25
N ALA A 29 1.53 11.52 0.49
CA ALA A 29 1.83 11.37 1.92
C ALA A 29 3.34 11.20 2.16
N LYS A 30 3.99 10.29 1.43
CA LYS A 30 5.44 10.10 1.45
C LYS A 30 6.19 11.41 1.23
N GLY A 31 5.84 12.13 0.17
CA GLY A 31 6.48 13.38 -0.24
C GLY A 31 6.36 14.50 0.79
N ARG A 32 5.18 14.71 1.38
CA ARG A 32 4.96 15.72 2.43
C ARG A 32 5.76 15.44 3.70
N ALA A 33 5.90 14.17 4.06
CA ALA A 33 6.61 13.77 5.27
C ALA A 33 8.13 13.59 5.07
N GLY A 34 8.62 13.57 3.83
CA GLY A 34 10.02 13.21 3.54
C GLY A 34 10.37 11.78 3.96
N ALA A 35 9.37 10.89 4.00
CA ALA A 35 9.50 9.56 4.56
C ALA A 35 10.05 8.54 3.54
N VAL A 36 10.52 7.39 4.05
CA VAL A 36 11.02 6.29 3.22
C VAL A 36 9.92 5.59 2.42
N GLN A 37 8.69 5.56 2.94
CA GLN A 37 7.52 4.98 2.28
C GLN A 37 6.26 5.81 2.52
N GLY A 38 5.30 5.64 1.61
CA GLY A 38 3.92 6.09 1.78
C GLY A 38 2.96 4.92 1.57
N ALA A 39 1.78 5.00 2.16
CA ALA A 39 0.73 4.02 1.95
C ALA A 39 -0.64 4.68 1.89
N ALA A 40 -1.57 4.04 1.21
CA ALA A 40 -2.96 4.41 1.20
C ALA A 40 -3.85 3.16 1.18
N VAL A 41 -4.94 3.18 1.94
CA VAL A 41 -5.92 2.09 2.00
C VAL A 41 -7.31 2.62 1.70
N ARG A 42 -8.17 1.77 1.11
CA ARG A 42 -9.58 2.04 0.88
C ARG A 42 -10.44 1.05 1.65
N ASP A 43 -11.42 1.55 2.39
CA ASP A 43 -12.35 0.72 3.17
C ASP A 43 -13.61 0.33 2.37
N GLU A 44 -14.49 -0.43 3.01
CA GLU A 44 -15.76 -0.93 2.46
C GLU A 44 -16.77 0.17 2.09
N ASP A 45 -16.62 1.37 2.65
CA ASP A 45 -17.46 2.53 2.36
C ASP A 45 -16.82 3.44 1.28
N GLY A 46 -15.67 3.04 0.73
CA GLY A 46 -14.91 3.79 -0.27
C GLY A 46 -14.11 4.97 0.29
N ARG A 47 -14.03 5.13 1.62
CA ARG A 47 -13.19 6.14 2.27
C ARG A 47 -11.73 5.75 2.10
N THR A 48 -10.86 6.76 2.02
CA THR A 48 -9.43 6.55 1.79
C THR A 48 -8.60 7.14 2.91
N TYR A 49 -7.62 6.37 3.39
CA TYR A 49 -6.71 6.76 4.45
C TYR A 49 -5.28 6.66 3.94
N ALA A 50 -4.55 7.77 3.97
CA ALA A 50 -3.18 7.82 3.49
C ALA A 50 -2.22 8.27 4.59
N ALA A 51 -1.10 7.56 4.71
CA ALA A 51 -0.08 7.81 5.71
C ALA A 51 1.32 7.63 5.11
N ALA A 52 2.31 8.05 5.88
CA ALA A 52 3.72 7.82 5.58
C ALA A 52 4.37 7.11 6.77
N THR A 53 5.56 6.55 6.58
CA THR A 53 6.33 5.94 7.67
C THR A 53 6.48 6.92 8.83
N VAL A 54 6.17 6.46 10.04
CA VAL A 54 6.39 7.21 11.28
C VAL A 54 7.71 6.76 11.88
N SER A 55 8.61 7.70 12.13
CA SER A 55 9.94 7.43 12.69
C SER A 55 10.26 8.39 13.83
N LEU A 56 9.54 8.23 14.95
CA LEU A 56 9.80 8.95 16.19
C LEU A 56 10.58 8.06 17.18
N PRO A 57 11.30 8.64 18.16
CA PRO A 57 12.06 7.85 19.13
C PRO A 57 11.23 6.82 19.91
N SER A 58 9.96 7.12 20.15
CA SER A 58 9.06 6.28 20.96
C SER A 58 7.89 5.69 20.16
N LEU A 59 7.81 5.97 18.86
CA LEU A 59 6.75 5.44 17.99
C LEU A 59 7.30 5.27 16.58
N THR A 60 7.39 4.01 16.17
CA THR A 60 7.74 3.64 14.80
C THR A 60 6.58 2.86 14.20
N LEU A 61 6.13 3.27 13.02
CA LEU A 61 5.09 2.59 12.27
C LEU A 61 5.52 2.55 10.81
N THR A 62 5.32 1.40 10.16
CA THR A 62 5.39 1.37 8.69
C THR A 62 4.28 2.26 8.12
N ALA A 63 4.43 2.68 6.87
CA ALA A 63 3.41 3.50 6.24
C ALA A 63 2.05 2.77 6.18
N LEU A 64 2.07 1.45 5.92
CA LEU A 64 0.86 0.64 5.88
C LEU A 64 0.20 0.53 7.27
N GLN A 65 0.97 0.26 8.32
CA GLN A 65 0.45 0.21 9.68
C GLN A 65 -0.20 1.54 10.08
N ALA A 66 0.41 2.67 9.74
CA ALA A 66 -0.15 3.98 10.02
C ALA A 66 -1.45 4.24 9.24
N ALA A 67 -1.52 3.84 7.97
CA ALA A 67 -2.73 3.97 7.16
C ALA A 67 -3.89 3.11 7.69
N VAL A 68 -3.60 1.86 8.08
CA VAL A 68 -4.59 0.96 8.69
C VAL A 68 -5.04 1.48 10.05
N ALA A 69 -4.13 2.00 10.88
CA ALA A 69 -4.48 2.61 12.16
C ALA A 69 -5.47 3.77 11.98
N LEU A 70 -5.28 4.63 10.98
CA LEU A 70 -6.22 5.70 10.63
C LEU A 70 -7.60 5.13 10.24
N ALA A 71 -7.62 4.11 9.38
CA ALA A 71 -8.85 3.46 8.93
C ALA A 71 -9.63 2.87 10.11
N VAL A 72 -8.97 2.05 10.94
CA VAL A 72 -9.57 1.40 12.12
C VAL A 72 -10.07 2.42 13.13
N SER A 73 -9.28 3.45 13.43
CA SER A 73 -9.73 4.52 14.34
C SER A 73 -10.92 5.32 13.81
N SER A 74 -11.19 5.24 12.50
CA SER A 74 -12.32 5.87 11.81
C SER A 74 -13.51 4.92 11.63
N GLY A 75 -13.42 3.69 12.16
CA GLY A 75 -14.49 2.70 12.14
C GLY A 75 -14.49 1.76 10.93
N ALA A 76 -13.44 1.72 10.11
CA ALA A 76 -13.33 0.72 9.05
C ALA A 76 -13.19 -0.68 9.65
N THR A 77 -13.92 -1.64 9.10
CA THR A 77 -13.90 -3.05 9.54
C THR A 77 -13.32 -4.00 8.50
N ALA A 78 -13.24 -3.55 7.25
CA ALA A 78 -12.56 -4.26 6.18
C ALA A 78 -11.77 -3.28 5.28
N LEU A 79 -10.94 -3.81 4.39
CA LEU A 79 -10.28 -3.01 3.36
C LEU A 79 -10.48 -3.66 1.99
N GLU A 80 -10.93 -2.86 1.03
CA GLU A 80 -11.05 -3.31 -0.36
C GLU A 80 -9.70 -3.29 -1.08
N ALA A 81 -8.78 -2.41 -0.66
CA ALA A 81 -7.48 -2.25 -1.31
C ALA A 81 -6.46 -1.58 -0.38
N ALA A 82 -5.20 -1.96 -0.52
CA ALA A 82 -4.06 -1.29 0.08
C ALA A 82 -2.97 -1.01 -0.96
N VAL A 83 -2.27 0.11 -0.82
CA VAL A 83 -1.10 0.46 -1.64
C VAL A 83 0.04 0.85 -0.72
N VAL A 84 1.25 0.37 -1.04
CA VAL A 84 2.52 0.82 -0.46
C VAL A 84 3.41 1.33 -1.58
N VAL A 85 3.97 2.52 -1.39
CA VAL A 85 4.89 3.21 -2.31
C VAL A 85 6.26 3.30 -1.66
N GLY A 86 7.28 2.85 -2.37
CA GLY A 86 8.68 3.00 -2.00
C GLY A 86 9.41 1.67 -1.88
N ALA A 87 10.73 1.74 -1.74
CA ALA A 87 11.58 0.55 -1.65
C ALA A 87 11.25 -0.28 -0.41
N GLY A 88 11.49 -1.60 -0.49
CA GLY A 88 11.39 -2.52 0.65
C GLY A 88 10.03 -3.21 0.84
N GLY A 89 9.00 -2.85 0.06
CA GLY A 89 7.69 -3.53 0.09
C GLY A 89 7.00 -3.46 1.46
N ALA A 90 6.13 -4.45 1.72
CA ALA A 90 5.44 -4.62 3.00
C ALA A 90 6.11 -5.73 3.83
N ASP A 91 6.51 -5.41 5.05
CA ASP A 91 7.09 -6.39 5.98
C ASP A 91 6.03 -7.37 6.52
N PRO A 92 6.43 -8.51 7.13
CA PRO A 92 5.48 -9.50 7.63
C PRO A 92 4.48 -8.95 8.65
N ALA A 93 4.88 -8.00 9.49
CA ALA A 93 4.00 -7.38 10.48
C ALA A 93 2.93 -6.50 9.81
N SER A 94 3.29 -5.75 8.76
CA SER A 94 2.36 -4.93 7.99
C SER A 94 1.39 -5.80 7.18
N LEU A 95 1.86 -6.94 6.66
CA LEU A 95 1.00 -7.94 6.01
C LEU A 95 0.01 -8.56 7.00
N ALA A 96 0.45 -8.86 8.24
CA ALA A 96 -0.45 -9.36 9.28
C ALA A 96 -1.56 -8.34 9.60
N VAL A 97 -1.21 -7.05 9.75
CA VAL A 97 -2.20 -5.98 9.97
C VAL A 97 -3.19 -5.85 8.80
N ALA A 98 -2.74 -6.02 7.56
CA ALA A 98 -3.63 -6.03 6.39
C ALA A 98 -4.59 -7.24 6.41
N ARG A 99 -4.11 -8.42 6.83
CA ARG A 99 -4.95 -9.63 7.00
C ARG A 99 -6.00 -9.46 8.08
N ASP A 100 -5.65 -8.84 9.20
CA ASP A 100 -6.58 -8.60 10.31
C ASP A 100 -7.79 -7.77 9.86
N LEU A 101 -7.61 -6.91 8.85
CA LEU A 101 -8.65 -6.10 8.20
C LEU A 101 -9.25 -6.76 6.94
N SER A 102 -9.02 -8.06 6.72
CA SER A 102 -9.52 -8.79 5.55
C SER A 102 -9.25 -8.06 4.23
N THR A 103 -8.07 -7.44 4.10
CA THR A 103 -7.73 -6.62 2.92
C THR A 103 -7.79 -7.46 1.65
N ALA A 104 -8.61 -7.08 0.66
CA ALA A 104 -8.80 -7.91 -0.53
C ALA A 104 -7.54 -8.02 -1.39
N HIS A 105 -6.83 -6.91 -1.62
CA HIS A 105 -5.53 -6.90 -2.31
C HIS A 105 -4.63 -5.76 -1.83
N LEU A 106 -3.32 -6.01 -1.94
CA LEU A 106 -2.27 -5.05 -1.64
C LEU A 106 -1.33 -4.92 -2.84
N ILE A 107 -1.09 -3.68 -3.26
CA ILE A 107 -0.20 -3.33 -4.37
C ILE A 107 1.04 -2.63 -3.81
N VAL A 108 2.22 -3.10 -4.19
CA VAL A 108 3.48 -2.41 -3.92
C VAL A 108 3.94 -1.75 -5.21
N THR A 109 4.34 -0.48 -5.12
CA THR A 109 4.93 0.26 -6.24
C THR A 109 6.31 0.81 -5.89
N ASP A 110 7.10 1.09 -6.92
CA ASP A 110 8.25 1.97 -6.79
C ASP A 110 7.82 3.44 -6.57
N ASP A 111 8.80 4.35 -6.52
CA ASP A 111 8.57 5.79 -6.32
C ASP A 111 7.91 6.50 -7.52
N ALA A 112 8.02 5.92 -8.71
CA ALA A 112 7.34 6.38 -9.91
C ALA A 112 5.87 5.92 -9.97
N GLY A 113 5.47 4.98 -9.10
CA GLY A 113 4.14 4.38 -9.10
C GLY A 113 4.02 3.16 -10.01
N VAL A 114 5.14 2.62 -10.50
CA VAL A 114 5.16 1.36 -11.27
C VAL A 114 4.94 0.21 -10.31
N VAL A 115 3.98 -0.66 -10.62
CA VAL A 115 3.69 -1.83 -9.78
C VAL A 115 4.86 -2.81 -9.82
N VAL A 116 5.38 -3.13 -8.64
CA VAL A 116 6.43 -4.13 -8.44
C VAL A 116 5.88 -5.45 -7.89
N GLN A 117 4.76 -5.40 -7.17
CA GLN A 117 4.16 -6.59 -6.58
C GLN A 117 2.65 -6.41 -6.35
N ARG A 118 1.90 -7.51 -6.51
CA ARG A 118 0.52 -7.65 -6.02
C ARG A 118 0.47 -8.80 -5.03
N ILE A 119 -0.22 -8.59 -3.91
CA ILE A 119 -0.35 -9.52 -2.80
C ILE A 119 -1.84 -9.64 -2.49
N ASN A 120 -2.33 -10.87 -2.30
CA ASN A 120 -3.62 -11.13 -1.67
C ASN A 120 -3.31 -11.55 -0.23
N PRO A 121 -3.39 -10.62 0.75
CA PRO A 121 -2.89 -10.81 2.09
C PRO A 121 -3.46 -12.05 2.78
#